data_AF-A0A974YH52-F1
#
_entry.id   AF-A0A974YH52-F1
#
_cell.length_a   1.000
_cell.length_b   1.000
_cell.length_c   1.000
_cell.angle_alpha   90.00
_cell.angle_beta   90.00
_cell.angle_gamma   90.00
#
_symmetry.space_group_name_H-M   'P 1'
#
loop_
_entity.id
_entity.type
_entity.pdbx_description
1 polymer ?
#
loop_
_entity_poly.entity_id
_entity_poly.type
_entity_poly.pdbx_seq_one_letter_code
_entity_poly.pdbx_strand_id
1 'polypeptide(L)'
;MVESKANGKELMLVAPDYSFSLHSHRFAAWCAATAASASKKCRFSVLAGVKLIEQSGLSQMAAGWNMLPDPEEFDAYHRGMRERLVALAPFIVGSGPCREFTHGVAAKLINCYLKPLYVVGPSDPQAMPEAQQEKLNAVHPPIDRLLLTSLIAADTGPRRVIWRKAKETGWSTFSSADYEAVIEAVRDFTSGELWKIERHWSGYQSSMDATN
;
A
#
# COMPACT_ATOMS: atom_id res chain seq x y z
N MET A 1 50.84 33.93 -26.65
CA MET A 1 49.69 33.08 -27.03
C MET A 1 50.10 31.64 -26.85
N VAL A 2 49.58 30.95 -25.84
CA VAL A 2 48.92 29.64 -25.93
C VAL A 2 48.18 29.48 -24.60
N GLU A 3 46.88 29.72 -24.60
CA GLU A 3 46.00 29.37 -23.49
C GLU A 3 45.81 27.85 -23.47
N SER A 4 46.15 27.24 -22.33
CA SER A 4 45.81 25.86 -22.01
C SER A 4 44.32 25.77 -21.69
N LYS A 5 43.50 25.38 -22.67
CA LYS A 5 42.11 24.97 -22.41
C LYS A 5 42.10 23.52 -21.94
N ALA A 6 41.92 23.34 -20.64
CA ALA A 6 41.57 22.07 -20.05
C ALA A 6 40.17 21.67 -20.55
N ASN A 7 40.09 20.59 -21.33
CA ASN A 7 38.83 19.96 -21.71
C ASN A 7 38.20 19.31 -20.47
N GLY A 8 37.25 20.02 -19.87
CA GLY A 8 36.35 19.46 -18.88
C GLY A 8 35.45 18.42 -19.55
N LYS A 9 35.67 17.14 -19.23
CA LYS A 9 34.67 16.09 -19.43
C LYS A 9 33.50 16.41 -18.50
N GLU A 10 32.47 17.03 -19.06
CA GLU A 10 31.14 17.02 -18.48
C GLU A 10 30.68 15.55 -18.46
N LEU A 11 30.73 14.92 -17.27
CA LEU A 11 30.01 13.68 -17.04
C LEU A 11 28.52 14.03 -17.17
N MET A 12 27.98 13.91 -18.39
CA MET A 12 26.54 13.80 -18.57
C MET A 12 26.10 12.59 -17.76
N LEU A 13 25.43 12.85 -16.64
CA LEU A 13 24.60 11.87 -15.95
C LEU A 13 23.51 11.46 -16.95
N VAL A 14 23.77 10.37 -17.67
CA VAL A 14 22.76 9.73 -18.52
C VAL A 14 21.60 9.38 -17.59
N ALA A 15 20.46 10.04 -17.80
CA ALA A 15 19.25 9.70 -17.06
C ALA A 15 19.02 8.19 -17.21
N PRO A 16 18.75 7.45 -16.12
CA PRO A 16 18.57 6.01 -16.20
C PRO A 16 17.50 5.69 -17.24
N ASP A 17 17.82 4.76 -18.13
CA ASP A 17 16.92 4.39 -19.23
C ASP A 17 15.55 3.98 -18.68
N TYR A 18 14.51 4.44 -19.34
CA TYR A 18 13.14 4.26 -18.87
C TYR A 18 12.68 2.83 -19.13
N SER A 19 12.89 1.95 -18.16
CA SER A 19 12.52 0.55 -18.24
C SER A 19 11.08 0.28 -17.78
N PHE A 20 10.54 -0.88 -18.15
CA PHE A 20 9.25 -1.37 -17.64
C PHE A 20 9.21 -1.42 -16.11
N SER A 21 10.29 -1.88 -15.47
CA SER A 21 10.39 -1.91 -14.00
C SER A 21 10.27 -0.51 -13.38
N LEU A 22 10.89 0.50 -14.00
CA LEU A 22 10.80 1.88 -13.57
C LEU A 22 9.39 2.46 -13.80
N HIS A 23 8.74 2.11 -14.90
CA HIS A 23 7.34 2.48 -15.16
C HIS A 23 6.41 1.92 -14.08
N SER A 24 6.46 0.60 -13.83
CA SER A 24 5.64 -0.07 -12.81
C SER A 24 5.88 0.48 -11.41
N HIS A 25 7.15 0.71 -11.05
CA HIS A 25 7.51 1.35 -9.79
C HIS A 25 6.87 2.75 -9.65
N ARG A 26 7.01 3.61 -10.66
CA ARG A 26 6.46 4.98 -10.63
C ARG A 26 4.94 4.97 -10.55
N PHE A 27 4.27 4.10 -11.29
CA PHE A 27 2.82 3.97 -11.26
C PHE A 27 2.34 3.51 -9.88
N ALA A 28 2.93 2.44 -9.34
CA ALA A 28 2.62 1.95 -8.00
C ALA A 28 2.85 3.01 -6.92
N ALA A 29 3.97 3.73 -6.98
CA ALA A 29 4.30 4.77 -6.01
C ALA A 29 3.34 5.96 -6.09
N TRP A 30 2.93 6.36 -7.30
CA TRP A 30 1.93 7.41 -7.50
C TRP A 30 0.56 7.01 -6.92
N CYS A 31 0.08 5.80 -7.21
CA CYS A 31 -1.17 5.26 -6.64
C CYS A 31 -1.11 5.25 -5.10
N ALA A 32 -0.03 4.71 -4.54
CA ALA A 32 0.20 4.62 -3.11
C ALA A 32 0.19 5.97 -2.42
N ALA A 33 1.00 6.92 -2.92
CA ALA A 33 1.12 8.25 -2.32
C ALA A 33 -0.21 9.01 -2.38
N THR A 34 -0.93 8.91 -3.50
CA THR A 34 -2.24 9.55 -3.67
C THR A 34 -3.27 8.98 -2.70
N ALA A 35 -3.37 7.65 -2.59
CA ALA A 35 -4.32 7.00 -1.70
C ALA A 35 -4.03 7.26 -0.21
N ALA A 36 -2.75 7.15 0.20
CA ALA A 36 -2.36 7.36 1.59
C ALA A 36 -2.47 8.83 2.02
N SER A 37 -2.25 9.77 1.11
CA SER A 37 -2.42 11.20 1.36
C SER A 37 -3.88 11.67 1.29
N ALA A 38 -4.87 10.77 1.22
CA ALA A 38 -6.31 11.09 1.11
C ALA A 38 -7.01 11.38 2.47
N SER A 39 -6.34 11.14 3.61
CA SER A 39 -6.85 11.57 4.92
C SER A 39 -6.60 13.04 5.26
N LYS A 40 -7.61 13.76 5.73
CA LYS A 40 -7.45 15.15 6.20
C LYS A 40 -6.43 15.28 7.34
N LYS A 41 -6.17 14.20 8.08
CA LYS A 41 -5.19 14.15 9.17
C LYS A 41 -3.74 13.95 8.70
N CYS A 42 -3.54 13.50 7.46
CA CYS A 42 -2.22 13.30 6.88
C CYS A 42 -2.24 13.64 5.38
N ARG A 43 -1.84 14.86 5.05
CA ARG A 43 -1.70 15.38 3.68
C ARG A 43 -0.22 15.52 3.36
N PHE A 44 0.21 14.96 2.24
CA PHE A 44 1.57 15.07 1.75
C PHE A 44 1.59 15.01 0.22
N SER A 45 2.65 15.52 -0.39
CA SER A 45 2.79 15.50 -1.85
C SER A 45 3.12 14.08 -2.34
N VAL A 46 2.82 13.79 -3.61
CA VAL A 46 3.26 12.55 -4.25
C VAL A 46 4.77 12.36 -4.10
N LEU A 47 5.55 13.42 -4.29
CA LEU A 47 7.01 13.37 -4.12
C LEU A 47 7.43 12.93 -2.71
N ALA A 48 6.74 13.40 -1.65
CA ALA A 48 7.01 12.95 -0.29
C ALA A 48 6.66 11.47 -0.09
N GLY A 49 5.55 11.00 -0.67
CA GLY A 49 5.17 9.59 -0.66
C GLY A 49 6.17 8.69 -1.39
N VAL A 50 6.67 9.11 -2.55
CA VAL A 50 7.74 8.42 -3.30
C VAL A 50 9.01 8.33 -2.46
N LYS A 51 9.44 9.45 -1.84
CA LYS A 51 10.61 9.45 -0.95
C LYS A 51 10.45 8.50 0.23
N LEU A 52 9.26 8.41 0.82
CA LEU A 52 8.96 7.44 1.88
C LEU A 52 9.13 6.00 1.40
N ILE A 53 8.60 5.67 0.22
CA ILE A 53 8.72 4.32 -0.39
C ILE A 53 10.19 3.97 -0.66
N GLU A 54 10.95 4.90 -1.21
CA GLU A 54 12.36 4.69 -1.54
C GLU A 54 13.24 4.57 -0.27
N GLN A 55 13.09 5.50 0.69
CA GLN A 55 13.95 5.54 1.89
C GLN A 55 13.61 4.47 2.93
N SER A 56 12.36 3.98 2.96
CA SER A 56 11.98 2.85 3.83
C SER A 56 12.50 1.50 3.34
N GLY A 57 12.94 1.41 2.08
CA GLY A 57 13.28 0.17 1.42
C GLY A 57 12.07 -0.59 0.87
N LEU A 58 10.84 -0.05 0.97
CA LEU A 58 9.65 -0.68 0.40
C LEU A 58 9.76 -0.88 -1.13
N SER A 59 10.48 0.00 -1.82
CA SER A 59 10.74 -0.12 -3.26
C SER A 59 11.44 -1.42 -3.66
N GLN A 60 12.14 -2.09 -2.74
CA GLN A 60 12.82 -3.35 -3.02
C GLN A 60 11.83 -4.47 -3.38
N MET A 61 10.58 -4.39 -2.90
CA MET A 61 9.54 -5.34 -3.29
C MET A 61 9.30 -5.31 -4.81
N ALA A 62 9.44 -4.17 -5.48
CA ALA A 62 9.20 -4.06 -6.91
C ALA A 62 10.18 -4.87 -7.79
N ALA A 63 11.24 -5.47 -7.22
CA ALA A 63 12.19 -6.28 -7.98
C ALA A 63 11.70 -7.71 -8.30
N GLY A 64 10.62 -8.19 -7.69
CA GLY A 64 9.99 -9.47 -8.07
C GLY A 64 9.31 -10.24 -6.95
N TRP A 65 8.77 -11.41 -7.28
CA TRP A 65 8.08 -12.32 -6.33
C TRP A 65 9.01 -12.88 -5.25
N ASN A 66 10.29 -13.02 -5.54
CA ASN A 66 11.32 -13.44 -4.58
C ASN A 66 11.58 -12.40 -3.48
N MET A 67 11.20 -11.14 -3.72
CA MET A 67 11.31 -10.09 -2.71
C MET A 67 10.09 -10.03 -1.80
N LEU A 68 8.95 -10.56 -2.23
CA LEU A 68 7.76 -10.62 -1.40
C LEU A 68 7.97 -11.69 -0.30
N PRO A 69 7.79 -11.36 0.99
CA PRO A 69 7.93 -12.33 2.08
C PRO A 69 7.05 -13.55 1.90
N ASP A 70 7.43 -14.66 2.52
CA ASP A 70 6.57 -15.84 2.61
C ASP A 70 5.32 -15.51 3.46
N PRO A 71 4.18 -16.19 3.22
CA PRO A 71 2.90 -15.86 3.88
C PRO A 71 2.98 -15.78 5.40
N GLU A 72 3.75 -16.65 6.03
CA GLU A 72 3.93 -16.74 7.48
C GLU A 72 4.75 -15.57 8.04
N GLU A 73 5.58 -14.93 7.22
CA GLU A 73 6.44 -13.82 7.59
C GLU A 73 5.83 -12.45 7.23
N PHE A 74 4.82 -12.44 6.35
CA PHE A 74 4.28 -11.22 5.75
C PHE A 74 3.78 -10.22 6.80
N ASP A 75 3.04 -10.68 7.81
CA ASP A 75 2.49 -9.82 8.86
C ASP A 75 3.60 -9.12 9.67
N ALA A 76 4.65 -9.86 10.01
CA ALA A 76 5.81 -9.34 10.75
C ALA A 76 6.59 -8.33 9.90
N TYR A 77 6.84 -8.66 8.63
CA TYR A 77 7.46 -7.76 7.67
C TYR A 77 6.64 -6.47 7.50
N HIS A 78 5.32 -6.59 7.33
CA HIS A 78 4.42 -5.46 7.15
C HIS A 78 4.42 -4.54 8.37
N ARG A 79 4.37 -5.11 9.58
CA ARG A 79 4.52 -4.35 10.83
C ARG A 79 5.84 -3.58 10.86
N GLY A 80 6.97 -4.25 10.63
CA GLY A 80 8.29 -3.58 10.62
C GLY A 80 8.41 -2.52 9.52
N MET A 81 7.73 -2.68 8.39
CA MET A 81 7.68 -1.66 7.35
C MET A 81 6.83 -0.45 7.76
N ARG A 82 5.67 -0.67 8.42
CA ARG A 82 4.86 0.42 8.96
C ARG A 82 5.63 1.23 10.00
N GLU A 83 6.33 0.56 10.91
CA GLU A 83 7.17 1.21 11.94
C GLU A 83 8.25 2.08 11.31
N ARG A 84 8.98 1.56 10.31
CA ARG A 84 9.98 2.33 9.56
C ARG A 84 9.39 3.55 8.88
N LEU A 85 8.24 3.41 8.20
CA LEU A 85 7.56 4.52 7.54
C LEU A 85 7.11 5.59 8.54
N VAL A 86 6.53 5.18 9.68
CA VAL A 86 6.12 6.10 10.76
C VAL A 86 7.34 6.85 11.31
N ALA A 87 8.47 6.17 11.50
CA ALA A 87 9.72 6.79 11.97
C ALA A 87 10.34 7.77 10.95
N LEU A 88 10.23 7.48 9.65
CA LEU A 88 10.75 8.35 8.59
C LEU A 88 9.86 9.58 8.30
N ALA A 89 8.56 9.46 8.50
CA ALA A 89 7.59 10.47 8.11
C ALA A 89 7.85 11.88 8.67
N PRO A 90 8.26 12.08 9.94
CA PRO A 90 8.59 13.41 10.45
C PRO A 90 9.68 14.14 9.65
N PHE A 91 10.64 13.40 9.07
CA PHE A 91 11.74 13.99 8.30
C PHE A 91 11.37 14.29 6.84
N ILE A 92 10.42 13.54 6.27
CA ILE A 92 10.04 13.63 4.86
C ILE A 92 8.75 14.43 4.66
N VAL A 93 7.73 14.09 5.45
CA VAL A 93 6.40 14.73 5.43
C VAL A 93 6.38 15.94 6.36
N GLY A 94 7.19 15.97 7.41
CA GLY A 94 7.16 17.00 8.44
C GLY A 94 6.17 16.68 9.57
N SER A 95 6.12 17.55 10.58
CA SER A 95 5.22 17.43 11.72
C SER A 95 4.26 18.62 11.79
N GLY A 96 3.08 18.40 12.37
CA GLY A 96 2.08 19.45 12.60
C GLY A 96 0.66 19.01 12.29
N PRO A 97 -0.30 19.97 12.36
CA PRO A 97 -1.68 19.70 11.99
C PRO A 97 -1.75 19.14 10.57
N CYS A 98 -2.57 18.10 10.38
CA CYS A 98 -2.73 17.41 9.10
C CYS A 98 -1.47 16.68 8.59
N ARG A 99 -0.49 16.38 9.45
CA ARG A 99 0.71 15.57 9.14
C ARG A 99 0.87 14.38 10.09
N GLU A 100 -0.23 13.89 10.67
CA GLU A 100 -0.24 12.72 11.56
C GLU A 100 -0.06 11.44 10.72
N PHE A 101 1.19 11.01 10.57
CA PHE A 101 1.53 9.79 9.84
C PHE A 101 1.47 8.57 10.77
N THR A 102 0.33 7.90 10.80
CA THR A 102 0.06 6.74 11.69
C THR A 102 0.34 5.40 11.02
N HIS A 103 0.23 4.30 11.77
CA HIS A 103 0.31 2.95 11.20
C HIS A 103 -0.76 2.69 10.14
N GLY A 104 -1.93 3.30 10.27
CA GLY A 104 -2.97 3.22 9.25
C GLY A 104 -2.63 3.95 7.95
N VAL A 105 -1.98 5.11 8.03
CA VAL A 105 -1.45 5.82 6.85
C VAL A 105 -0.33 5.02 6.19
N ALA A 106 0.61 4.51 7.00
CA ALA A 106 1.68 3.64 6.55
C ALA A 106 1.14 2.38 5.85
N ALA A 107 0.15 1.72 6.46
CA ALA A 107 -0.49 0.54 5.87
C ALA A 107 -1.14 0.85 4.52
N LYS A 108 -1.87 1.97 4.40
CA LYS A 108 -2.47 2.38 3.13
C LYS A 108 -1.41 2.59 2.06
N LEU A 109 -0.28 3.21 2.41
CA LEU A 109 0.84 3.42 1.50
C LEU A 109 1.42 2.08 1.01
N ILE A 110 1.72 1.15 1.92
CA ILE A 110 2.26 -0.18 1.59
C ILE A 110 1.27 -0.94 0.68
N ASN A 111 0.01 -1.04 1.09
CA ASN A 111 -0.96 -1.91 0.41
C ASN A 111 -1.29 -1.38 -0.99
N CYS A 112 -1.45 -0.06 -1.13
CA CYS A 112 -1.65 0.57 -2.44
C CYS A 112 -0.39 0.55 -3.32
N TYR A 113 0.81 0.37 -2.75
CA TYR A 113 2.04 0.19 -3.50
C TYR A 113 2.17 -1.24 -4.05
N LEU A 114 1.89 -2.25 -3.22
CA LEU A 114 1.99 -3.65 -3.61
C LEU A 114 0.89 -4.08 -4.59
N LYS A 115 -0.30 -3.49 -4.50
CA LYS A 115 -1.47 -3.90 -5.30
C LYS A 115 -1.24 -3.84 -6.82
N PRO A 116 -0.76 -2.73 -7.43
CA PRO A 116 -0.46 -2.70 -8.86
C PRO A 116 0.66 -3.65 -9.28
N LEU A 117 1.58 -3.99 -8.37
CA LEU A 117 2.73 -4.84 -8.67
C LEU A 117 2.36 -6.33 -8.69
N TYR A 118 1.48 -6.77 -7.79
CA TYR A 118 1.21 -8.21 -7.57
C TYR A 118 -0.23 -8.63 -7.78
N VAL A 119 -1.21 -7.78 -7.46
CA VAL A 119 -2.64 -8.14 -7.51
C VAL A 119 -3.27 -7.82 -8.87
N VAL A 120 -2.90 -6.69 -9.47
CA VAL A 120 -3.42 -6.21 -10.77
C VAL A 120 -2.46 -6.52 -11.93
N GLY A 121 -1.31 -7.14 -11.65
CA GLY A 121 -0.28 -7.44 -12.63
C GLY A 121 -0.75 -8.37 -13.75
N PRO A 122 0.06 -8.52 -14.83
CA PRO A 122 -0.36 -9.17 -16.08
C PRO A 122 -0.52 -10.71 -16.01
N SER A 123 -0.41 -11.31 -14.83
CA SER A 123 -0.44 -12.77 -14.67
C SER A 123 -1.86 -13.22 -14.36
N ASP A 124 -2.39 -14.17 -15.15
CA ASP A 124 -3.60 -14.89 -14.78
C ASP A 124 -3.33 -15.64 -13.46
N PRO A 125 -4.06 -15.33 -12.36
CA PRO A 125 -3.90 -16.05 -11.10
C PRO A 125 -4.07 -17.57 -11.23
N GLN A 126 -4.82 -18.05 -12.24
CA GLN A 126 -5.02 -19.48 -12.50
C GLN A 126 -3.82 -20.15 -13.19
N ALA A 127 -2.90 -19.36 -13.77
CA ALA A 127 -1.66 -19.84 -14.39
C ALA A 127 -0.43 -19.62 -13.49
N MET A 128 -0.65 -19.14 -12.26
CA MET A 128 0.40 -18.79 -11.30
C MET A 128 0.85 -20.04 -10.51
N PRO A 129 2.16 -20.22 -10.26
CA PRO A 129 2.65 -21.25 -9.35
C PRO A 129 2.02 -21.09 -7.95
N GLU A 130 1.69 -22.21 -7.30
CA GLU A 130 1.05 -22.25 -5.97
C GLU A 130 1.78 -21.36 -4.95
N ALA A 131 3.11 -21.45 -4.87
CA ALA A 131 3.91 -20.62 -3.96
C ALA A 131 3.77 -19.10 -4.21
N GLN A 132 3.54 -18.66 -5.45
CA GLN A 132 3.28 -17.24 -5.73
C GLN A 132 1.84 -16.86 -5.37
N GLN A 133 0.89 -17.78 -5.57
CA GLN A 133 -0.50 -17.59 -5.19
C GLN A 133 -0.67 -17.44 -3.67
N GLU A 134 0.06 -18.24 -2.88
CA GLU A 134 0.07 -18.10 -1.42
C GLU A 134 0.61 -16.74 -0.98
N LYS A 135 1.72 -16.27 -1.59
CA LYS A 135 2.25 -14.93 -1.32
C LYS A 135 1.27 -13.83 -1.71
N LEU A 136 0.59 -13.96 -2.85
CA LEU A 136 -0.46 -13.04 -3.28
C LEU A 136 -1.61 -12.98 -2.27
N ASN A 137 -2.03 -14.14 -1.76
CA ASN A 137 -3.12 -14.24 -0.78
C ASN A 137 -2.77 -13.58 0.56
N ALA A 138 -1.49 -13.54 0.93
CA ALA A 138 -0.99 -12.82 2.09
C ALA A 138 -0.96 -11.29 1.93
N VAL A 139 -1.01 -10.75 0.70
CA VAL A 139 -0.95 -9.30 0.47
C VAL A 139 -2.15 -8.59 1.11
N HIS A 140 -1.86 -7.72 2.08
CA HIS A 140 -2.89 -6.97 2.78
C HIS A 140 -3.63 -6.00 1.84
N PRO A 141 -4.97 -5.91 1.93
CA PRO A 141 -5.76 -4.98 1.14
C PRO A 141 -5.69 -3.57 1.72
N PRO A 142 -5.83 -2.52 0.90
CA PRO A 142 -5.99 -1.16 1.41
C PRO A 142 -7.29 -1.03 2.21
N ILE A 143 -7.22 -0.61 3.47
CA ILE A 143 -8.42 -0.36 4.29
C ILE A 143 -8.87 1.10 4.15
N ASP A 144 -10.17 1.34 4.01
CA ASP A 144 -10.75 2.66 4.21
C ASP A 144 -12.22 2.62 4.62
N ARG A 145 -12.81 3.82 4.76
CA ARG A 145 -14.17 4.02 5.22
C ARG A 145 -15.21 3.41 4.29
N LEU A 146 -14.99 3.39 2.97
CA LEU A 146 -15.95 2.84 2.02
C LEU A 146 -15.98 1.31 2.15
N LEU A 147 -14.81 0.67 2.11
CA LEU A 147 -14.69 -0.77 2.33
C LEU A 147 -15.32 -1.19 3.66
N LEU A 148 -14.95 -0.52 4.76
CA LEU A 148 -15.50 -0.84 6.09
C LEU A 148 -17.02 -0.64 6.15
N THR A 149 -17.57 0.35 5.45
CA THR A 149 -19.03 0.58 5.41
C THR A 149 -19.73 -0.57 4.69
N SER A 150 -19.20 -1.01 3.55
CA SER A 150 -19.75 -2.16 2.82
C SER A 150 -19.64 -3.45 3.61
N LEU A 151 -18.54 -3.68 4.33
CA LEU A 151 -18.37 -4.87 5.18
C LEU A 151 -19.35 -4.91 6.35
N ILE A 152 -19.69 -3.76 6.95
CA ILE A 152 -20.73 -3.69 8.00
C ILE A 152 -22.10 -4.11 7.46
N ALA A 153 -22.38 -3.86 6.18
CA ALA A 153 -23.63 -4.26 5.54
C ALA A 153 -23.61 -5.73 5.11
N ALA A 154 -22.48 -6.23 4.59
CA ALA A 154 -22.35 -7.58 4.06
C ALA A 154 -22.12 -8.66 5.14
N ASP A 155 -21.47 -8.33 6.26
CA ASP A 155 -21.13 -9.30 7.30
C ASP A 155 -22.26 -9.44 8.33
N THR A 156 -22.88 -10.62 8.38
CA THR A 156 -23.90 -11.00 9.37
C THR A 156 -23.31 -11.64 10.63
N GLY A 157 -22.00 -11.87 10.66
CA GLY A 157 -21.28 -12.53 11.74
C GLY A 157 -20.72 -11.58 12.83
N PRO A 158 -19.97 -12.14 13.80
CA PRO A 158 -19.46 -11.39 14.95
C PRO A 158 -18.43 -10.32 14.60
N ARG A 159 -17.70 -10.47 13.49
CA ARG A 159 -16.70 -9.49 12.98
C ARG A 159 -17.31 -8.14 12.66
N ARG A 160 -18.64 -8.05 12.47
CA ARG A 160 -19.36 -6.77 12.29
C ARG A 160 -19.07 -5.75 13.41
N VAL A 161 -18.75 -6.22 14.62
CA VAL A 161 -18.31 -5.33 15.72
C VAL A 161 -16.93 -4.73 15.42
N ILE A 162 -15.99 -5.53 14.89
CA ILE A 162 -14.65 -5.09 14.50
C ILE A 162 -14.75 -4.05 13.37
N TRP A 163 -15.56 -4.30 12.35
CA TRP A 163 -15.77 -3.36 11.24
C TRP A 163 -16.32 -2.01 11.70
N ARG A 164 -17.29 -2.02 12.63
CA ARG A 164 -17.86 -0.80 13.21
C ARG A 164 -16.81 -0.02 13.99
N LYS A 165 -16.11 -0.68 14.91
CA LYS A 165 -15.02 -0.06 15.68
C LYS A 165 -13.96 0.54 14.75
N ALA A 166 -13.50 -0.22 13.76
CA ALA A 166 -12.52 0.24 12.78
C ALA A 166 -13.00 1.46 11.98
N LYS A 167 -14.27 1.49 11.57
CA LYS A 167 -14.86 2.63 10.85
C LYS A 167 -14.96 3.88 11.73
N GLU A 168 -15.28 3.71 13.00
CA GLU A 168 -15.40 4.78 13.99
C GLU A 168 -14.02 5.37 14.34
N THR A 169 -13.02 4.53 14.60
CA THR A 169 -11.63 4.95 14.79
C THR A 169 -11.12 5.71 13.56
N GLY A 170 -11.41 5.19 12.36
CA GLY A 170 -11.02 5.75 11.08
C GLY A 170 -9.62 5.32 10.66
N TRP A 171 -9.50 4.73 9.47
CA TRP A 171 -8.27 4.06 9.01
C TRP A 171 -6.98 4.88 9.20
N SER A 172 -7.01 6.21 9.00
CA SER A 172 -5.81 7.04 9.08
C SER A 172 -5.33 7.34 10.51
N THR A 173 -6.03 6.85 11.54
CA THR A 173 -5.63 7.02 12.95
C THR A 173 -5.24 5.69 13.60
N PHE A 174 -5.30 4.58 12.87
CA PHE A 174 -5.02 3.27 13.42
C PHE A 174 -3.65 3.20 14.08
N SER A 175 -3.63 2.67 15.30
CA SER A 175 -2.42 2.12 15.92
C SER A 175 -2.01 0.81 15.22
N SER A 176 -0.87 0.25 15.63
CA SER A 176 -0.46 -1.06 15.09
C SER A 176 -1.50 -2.14 15.38
N ALA A 177 -2.01 -2.18 16.62
CA ALA A 177 -3.00 -3.13 17.09
C ALA A 177 -4.36 -2.97 16.41
N ASP A 178 -4.81 -1.73 16.18
CA ASP A 178 -6.07 -1.49 15.45
C ASP A 178 -6.02 -2.05 14.04
N TYR A 179 -4.90 -1.81 13.35
CA TYR A 179 -4.71 -2.31 11.98
C TYR A 179 -4.65 -3.83 11.95
N GLU A 180 -3.89 -4.46 12.84
CA GLU A 180 -3.74 -5.92 12.90
C GLU A 180 -5.07 -6.61 13.23
N ALA A 181 -5.87 -6.06 14.14
CA ALA A 181 -7.21 -6.59 14.42
C ALA A 181 -8.14 -6.54 13.19
N VAL A 182 -8.01 -5.51 12.35
CA VAL A 182 -8.75 -5.42 11.09
C VAL A 182 -8.26 -6.46 10.08
N ILE A 183 -6.94 -6.67 9.97
CA ILE A 183 -6.37 -7.68 9.05
C ILE A 183 -6.76 -9.09 9.46
N GLU A 184 -6.74 -9.42 10.74
CA GLU A 184 -7.20 -10.73 11.23
C GLU A 184 -8.68 -10.97 10.90
N ALA A 185 -9.53 -9.96 11.10
CA ALA A 185 -10.93 -10.06 10.70
C ALA A 185 -11.09 -10.20 9.18
N VAL A 186 -10.19 -9.63 8.36
CA VAL A 186 -10.20 -9.78 6.90
C VAL A 186 -9.82 -11.21 6.54
N ARG A 187 -8.74 -11.73 7.12
CA ARG A 187 -8.25 -13.10 6.94
C ARG A 187 -9.35 -14.11 7.23
N ASP A 188 -10.05 -13.95 8.35
CA ASP A 188 -11.21 -14.77 8.72
C ASP A 188 -12.36 -14.67 7.71
N PHE A 189 -12.65 -13.45 7.23
CA PHE A 189 -13.75 -13.22 6.30
C PHE A 189 -13.48 -13.79 4.90
N THR A 190 -12.23 -13.77 4.45
CA THR A 190 -11.82 -14.22 3.11
C THR A 190 -11.24 -15.63 3.09
N SER A 191 -11.21 -16.33 4.22
CA SER A 191 -10.57 -17.65 4.35
C SER A 191 -9.10 -17.64 3.88
N GLY A 192 -8.37 -16.58 4.24
CA GLY A 192 -6.94 -16.45 3.93
C GLY A 192 -6.60 -15.76 2.61
N GLU A 193 -7.56 -15.48 1.73
CA GLU A 193 -7.32 -14.75 0.47
C GLU A 193 -7.57 -13.25 0.65
N LEU A 194 -6.68 -12.55 1.37
CA LEU A 194 -6.96 -11.22 1.94
C LEU A 194 -7.36 -10.17 0.88
N TRP A 195 -6.74 -10.20 -0.30
CA TRP A 195 -7.04 -9.26 -1.39
C TRP A 195 -8.49 -9.36 -1.90
N LYS A 196 -9.14 -10.53 -1.77
CA LYS A 196 -10.53 -10.73 -2.24
C LYS A 196 -11.56 -9.90 -1.48
N ILE A 197 -11.21 -9.37 -0.30
CA ILE A 197 -12.11 -8.49 0.47
C ILE A 197 -12.54 -7.27 -0.35
N GLU A 198 -11.70 -6.82 -1.28
CA GLU A 198 -11.94 -5.64 -2.11
C GLU A 198 -13.14 -5.80 -3.06
N ARG A 199 -13.67 -7.02 -3.24
CA ARG A 199 -14.94 -7.25 -3.94
C ARG A 199 -16.12 -6.48 -3.31
N HIS A 200 -16.00 -6.12 -2.03
CA HIS A 200 -17.00 -5.35 -1.29
C HIS A 200 -16.85 -3.82 -1.47
N TRP A 201 -15.87 -3.36 -2.24
CA TRP A 201 -15.62 -1.94 -2.42
C TRP A 201 -16.70 -1.28 -3.29
N SER A 202 -17.58 -0.50 -2.67
CA SER A 202 -18.76 0.07 -3.35
C SER A 202 -18.43 1.15 -4.38
N GLY A 203 -17.24 1.75 -4.32
CA GLY A 203 -16.77 2.75 -5.29
C GLY A 203 -16.67 2.25 -6.75
N TYR A 204 -16.70 0.94 -6.99
CA TYR A 204 -16.75 0.32 -8.32
C TYR A 204 -18.06 -0.44 -8.57
N GLN A 205 -18.87 -0.62 -7.53
CA GLN A 205 -20.18 -1.25 -7.63
C GLN A 205 -21.17 -0.16 -8.08
N SER A 206 -21.29 0.02 -9.40
CA SER A 206 -22.45 0.66 -10.00
C SER A 206 -23.70 0.03 -9.39
N SER A 207 -24.74 0.82 -9.11
CA SER A 207 -26.02 0.41 -8.53
C SER A 207 -26.79 -0.63 -9.36
N MET A 208 -26.24 -1.83 -9.56
CA MET A 208 -26.87 -2.92 -10.28
C MET A 208 -27.74 -3.81 -9.38
N ASP A 209 -27.78 -3.56 -8.08
CA ASP A 209 -28.61 -4.31 -7.11
C ASP A 209 -29.76 -3.46 -6.53
N ALA A 210 -30.17 -2.39 -7.23
CA ALA A 210 -31.34 -1.59 -6.85
C ALA A 210 -32.55 -1.90 -7.75
N THR A 211 -32.96 -3.17 -7.81
CA THR A 211 -34.30 -3.57 -8.28
C THR A 211 -34.71 -4.84 -7.55
N ASN A 212 -35.60 -4.65 -6.55
CA ASN A 212 -36.59 -5.65 -6.15
C ASN A 212 -37.60 -5.85 -7.29
#